data_AF-A0A955WGH7-F1
#
_entry.id   AF-A0A955WGH7-F1
#
_cell.length_a   1.000
_cell.length_b   1.000
_cell.length_c   1.000
_cell.angle_alpha   90.00
_cell.angle_beta   90.00
_cell.angle_gamma   90.00
#
_symmetry.space_group_name_H-M   'P 1'
#
loop_
_entity.id
_entity.type
_entity.pdbx_description
1 polymer ?
#
loop_
_entity_poly.entity_id
_entity_poly.type
_entity_poly.pdbx_seq_one_letter_code
_entity_poly.pdbx_strand_id
1 'polypeptide(L)'
;MRQFSPAWLIVSSALAMSLGVSSALAAPTPAALLATEAPDRPDVGQRLTEALTQAIESDPALTLTQPATMKLDEAKLTFSCFDEAPACMRDIAGLLDARRLAWASVARTSDGWLLRVRVLDAAAGRLVGEGDFGLRGGDEQIAELLRLAEAVVRGEQPVVRQNTRLVVESTPPGAQVALDGRPFGPTPVEVEVESGAHQIALSMQGYAPVLHRVDAQDPTVRVLLELVPVVPVAAPPVTMVEPVQPVEPRDDWRFWAGVGTGGVAVVAAGVAVGLYATGSGNADDAKGLPADDPRRQQLLDDHDRYKAGYYTALTLSLTAAAASAVFFVLDATDDGPSLAATANGAMLQGRF
;
A
#
# COMPACT_ATOMS: atom_id res chain seq x y z
N MET A 1 -4.42 -80.98 16.00
CA MET A 1 -5.62 -80.59 15.22
C MET A 1 -6.05 -79.22 15.72
N ARG A 2 -6.28 -78.26 14.80
CA ARG A 2 -7.34 -77.21 14.78
C ARG A 2 -7.80 -76.63 16.14
N GLN A 3 -7.97 -75.32 16.39
CA GLN A 3 -8.16 -74.14 15.54
C GLN A 3 -8.54 -72.95 16.46
N PHE A 4 -8.39 -71.74 15.94
CA PHE A 4 -9.14 -70.50 16.25
C PHE A 4 -8.93 -69.79 17.62
N SER A 5 -8.19 -68.68 17.57
CA SER A 5 -8.31 -67.53 18.47
C SER A 5 -9.56 -66.70 18.11
N PRO A 6 -10.31 -66.16 19.09
CA PRO A 6 -11.35 -65.16 18.82
C PRO A 6 -10.76 -63.75 18.95
N ALA A 7 -10.71 -63.03 17.84
CA ALA A 7 -10.54 -61.59 17.80
C ALA A 7 -11.83 -60.93 18.32
N TRP A 8 -11.72 -60.20 19.42
CA TRP A 8 -12.82 -59.40 19.96
C TRP A 8 -12.94 -58.08 19.21
N LEU A 9 -14.14 -57.85 18.69
CA LEU A 9 -14.61 -56.68 17.97
C LEU A 9 -14.67 -55.47 18.92
N ILE A 10 -13.82 -54.48 18.69
CA ILE A 10 -14.04 -53.11 19.20
C ILE A 10 -14.98 -52.43 18.21
N VAL A 11 -16.26 -52.36 18.56
CA VAL A 11 -17.25 -51.53 17.86
C VAL A 11 -16.95 -50.08 18.24
N SER A 12 -16.22 -49.38 17.38
CA SER A 12 -16.02 -47.94 17.48
C SER A 12 -17.32 -47.20 17.17
N SER A 13 -18.03 -46.80 18.21
CA SER A 13 -19.13 -45.82 18.10
C SER A 13 -18.55 -44.44 17.81
N ALA A 14 -18.33 -44.13 16.53
CA ALA A 14 -18.07 -42.78 16.07
C ALA A 14 -19.39 -41.99 16.12
N LEU A 15 -19.61 -41.28 17.22
CA LEU A 15 -20.68 -40.30 17.36
C LEU A 15 -20.32 -39.10 16.46
N ALA A 16 -20.84 -39.08 15.24
CA ALA A 16 -20.75 -37.93 14.36
C ALA A 16 -21.62 -36.79 14.95
N MET A 17 -21.02 -35.90 15.73
CA MET A 17 -21.59 -34.58 16.04
C MET A 17 -21.58 -33.76 14.75
N SER A 18 -22.66 -33.88 13.99
CA SER A 18 -23.02 -32.92 12.95
C SER A 18 -23.30 -31.58 13.61
N LEU A 19 -22.29 -30.72 13.69
CA LEU A 19 -22.51 -29.28 13.87
C LEU A 19 -23.28 -28.80 12.64
N GLY A 20 -24.62 -28.77 12.75
CA GLY A 20 -25.46 -28.07 11.81
C GLY A 20 -25.10 -26.60 11.89
N VAL A 21 -24.29 -26.11 10.93
CA VAL A 21 -24.16 -24.69 10.68
C VAL A 21 -25.51 -24.25 10.13
N SER A 22 -26.39 -23.78 11.01
CA SER A 22 -27.59 -23.06 10.60
C SER A 22 -27.12 -21.79 9.89
N SER A 23 -27.05 -21.84 8.57
CA SER A 23 -27.01 -20.66 7.73
C SER A 23 -28.31 -19.90 7.97
N ALA A 24 -28.34 -19.04 8.99
CA ALA A 24 -29.38 -18.04 9.11
C ALA A 24 -29.28 -17.20 7.83
N LEU A 25 -30.19 -17.43 6.88
CA LEU A 25 -30.34 -16.53 5.74
C LEU A 25 -30.63 -15.15 6.32
N ALA A 26 -29.66 -14.25 6.23
CA ALA A 26 -29.86 -12.87 6.63
C ALA A 26 -31.02 -12.32 5.80
N ALA A 27 -31.99 -11.66 6.46
CA ALA A 27 -33.05 -10.97 5.76
C ALA A 27 -32.44 -9.91 4.83
N PRO A 28 -33.01 -9.72 3.62
CA PRO A 28 -32.51 -8.71 2.70
C PRO A 28 -32.59 -7.32 3.33
N THR A 29 -31.59 -6.50 3.03
CA THR A 29 -31.42 -5.18 3.64
C THR A 29 -32.34 -4.17 2.96
N PRO A 30 -33.18 -3.44 3.69
CA PRO A 30 -34.03 -2.41 3.09
C PRO A 30 -33.15 -1.31 2.50
N ALA A 31 -33.38 -1.00 1.22
CA ALA A 31 -32.61 -0.07 0.42
C ALA A 31 -33.50 1.00 -0.20
N ALA A 32 -33.01 2.23 -0.29
CA ALA A 32 -33.64 3.31 -1.03
C ALA A 32 -32.65 3.94 -2.00
N LEU A 33 -33.19 4.52 -3.08
CA LEU A 33 -32.44 5.23 -4.10
C LEU A 33 -33.01 6.63 -4.24
N LEU A 34 -32.15 7.64 -4.19
CA LEU A 34 -32.51 8.99 -4.63
C LEU A 34 -32.33 9.09 -6.15
N ALA A 35 -33.28 9.71 -6.84
CA ALA A 35 -33.18 9.90 -8.27
C ALA A 35 -31.95 10.75 -8.62
N THR A 36 -31.23 10.31 -9.65
CA THR A 36 -29.92 10.84 -10.03
C THR A 36 -30.04 12.30 -10.46
N GLU A 37 -29.19 13.15 -9.89
CA GLU A 37 -29.11 14.57 -10.27
C GLU A 37 -28.18 14.73 -11.48
N ALA A 38 -28.69 15.26 -12.59
CA ALA A 38 -27.88 15.52 -13.80
C ALA A 38 -28.37 16.81 -14.49
N PRO A 39 -28.02 18.00 -13.98
CA PRO A 39 -28.62 19.28 -14.39
C PRO A 39 -28.46 19.58 -15.89
N ASP A 40 -27.30 19.26 -16.45
CA ASP A 40 -27.00 19.50 -17.87
C ASP A 40 -27.47 18.37 -18.81
N ARG A 41 -27.80 17.19 -18.26
CA ARG A 41 -28.13 15.95 -19.01
C ARG A 41 -29.24 15.15 -18.30
N PRO A 42 -30.49 15.66 -18.27
CA PRO A 42 -31.59 15.00 -17.56
C PRO A 42 -31.92 13.61 -18.13
N ASP A 43 -31.66 13.38 -19.42
CA ASP A 43 -31.80 12.08 -20.09
C ASP A 43 -30.85 11.03 -19.49
N VAL A 44 -29.62 11.42 -19.17
CA VAL A 44 -28.63 10.56 -18.51
C VAL A 44 -29.03 10.29 -17.07
N GLY A 45 -29.52 11.31 -16.34
CA GLY A 45 -30.03 11.16 -14.98
C GLY A 45 -31.19 10.16 -14.87
N GLN A 46 -32.14 10.19 -15.82
CA GLN A 46 -33.24 9.22 -15.85
C GLN A 46 -32.72 7.79 -16.08
N ARG A 47 -31.86 7.59 -17.09
CA ARG A 47 -31.28 6.27 -17.40
C ARG A 47 -30.44 5.71 -16.25
N LEU A 48 -29.67 6.55 -15.56
CA LEU A 48 -28.92 6.16 -14.37
C LEU A 48 -29.86 5.75 -13.24
N THR A 49 -30.93 6.51 -13.00
CA THR A 49 -31.91 6.17 -11.96
C THR A 49 -32.57 4.82 -12.24
N GLU A 50 -32.96 4.56 -13.48
CA GLU A 50 -33.54 3.28 -13.92
C GLU A 50 -32.54 2.12 -13.74
N ALA A 51 -31.30 2.29 -14.21
CA ALA A 51 -30.26 1.26 -14.09
C ALA A 51 -29.89 0.96 -12.62
N LEU A 52 -29.77 1.99 -11.77
CA LEU A 52 -29.49 1.82 -10.35
C LEU A 52 -30.66 1.14 -9.63
N THR A 53 -31.90 1.46 -10.00
CA THR A 53 -33.09 0.77 -9.46
C THR A 53 -33.01 -0.73 -9.80
N GLN A 54 -32.73 -1.06 -11.06
CA GLN A 54 -32.57 -2.44 -11.51
C GLN A 54 -31.40 -3.17 -10.81
N ALA A 55 -30.30 -2.47 -10.54
CA ALA A 55 -29.18 -3.04 -9.78
C ALA A 55 -29.55 -3.39 -8.34
N ILE A 56 -30.36 -2.56 -7.67
CA ILE A 56 -30.86 -2.86 -6.32
C ILE A 56 -31.85 -4.03 -6.36
N GLU A 57 -32.77 -4.05 -7.32
CA GLU A 57 -33.78 -5.10 -7.44
C GLU A 57 -33.20 -6.47 -7.82
N SER A 58 -32.07 -6.48 -8.54
CA SER A 58 -31.40 -7.72 -8.96
C SER A 58 -30.48 -8.31 -7.88
N ASP A 59 -30.12 -7.55 -6.84
CA ASP A 59 -29.31 -8.03 -5.73
C ASP A 59 -30.18 -8.74 -4.66
N PRO A 60 -30.03 -10.06 -4.44
CA PRO A 60 -30.82 -10.78 -3.45
C PRO A 60 -30.55 -10.33 -2.00
N ALA A 61 -29.48 -9.58 -1.74
CA ALA A 61 -29.16 -9.03 -0.43
C ALA A 61 -29.88 -7.71 -0.13
N LEU A 62 -30.56 -7.10 -1.11
CA LEU A 62 -31.23 -5.81 -0.98
C LEU A 62 -32.74 -5.93 -1.23
N THR A 63 -33.51 -4.97 -0.72
CA THR A 63 -34.94 -4.84 -1.02
C THR A 63 -35.30 -3.37 -1.11
N LEU A 64 -35.79 -2.94 -2.26
CA LEU A 64 -36.18 -1.55 -2.47
C LEU A 64 -37.41 -1.21 -1.60
N THR A 65 -37.31 -0.19 -0.75
CA THR A 65 -38.41 0.20 0.16
C THR A 65 -39.50 1.00 -0.55
N GLN A 66 -39.13 1.75 -1.58
CA GLN A 66 -40.04 2.59 -2.36
C GLN A 66 -39.43 2.98 -3.72
N PRO A 67 -40.26 3.41 -4.69
CA PRO A 67 -39.76 3.91 -5.98
C PRO A 67 -38.82 5.11 -5.81
N ALA A 68 -37.80 5.21 -6.67
CA ALA A 68 -36.82 6.30 -6.69
C ALA A 68 -37.42 7.59 -7.28
N THR A 69 -38.46 8.14 -6.64
CA THR A 69 -39.15 9.36 -7.09
C THR A 69 -38.59 10.63 -6.45
N MET A 70 -38.08 10.52 -5.23
CA MET A 70 -37.43 11.64 -4.54
C MET A 70 -36.08 11.93 -5.18
N LYS A 71 -35.90 13.14 -5.72
CA LYS A 71 -34.63 13.54 -6.34
C LYS A 71 -33.59 13.93 -5.30
N LEU A 72 -32.33 13.75 -5.65
CA LEU A 72 -31.21 14.14 -4.80
C LEU A 72 -31.19 15.64 -4.49
N ASP A 73 -31.45 16.51 -5.47
CA ASP A 73 -31.51 17.97 -5.27
C ASP A 73 -32.65 18.39 -4.32
N GLU A 74 -33.83 17.80 -4.49
CA GLU A 74 -34.99 17.98 -3.62
C GLU A 74 -34.70 17.53 -2.18
N ALA A 75 -34.06 16.37 -2.00
CA ALA A 75 -33.65 15.87 -0.69
C ALA A 75 -32.61 16.78 -0.03
N LYS A 76 -31.60 17.24 -0.78
CA LYS A 76 -30.57 18.15 -0.28
C LYS A 76 -31.17 19.48 0.19
N LEU A 77 -32.12 20.04 -0.57
CA LEU A 77 -32.80 21.28 -0.21
C LEU A 77 -33.71 21.11 1.01
N THR A 78 -34.49 20.03 1.06
CA THR A 78 -35.45 19.78 2.13
C THR A 78 -34.76 19.53 3.47
N PHE A 79 -33.66 18.79 3.47
CA PHE A 79 -32.93 18.38 4.67
C PHE A 79 -31.68 19.24 4.96
N SER A 80 -31.40 20.25 4.12
CA SER A 80 -30.17 21.07 4.21
C SER A 80 -28.86 20.27 4.14
N CYS A 81 -28.87 19.10 3.49
CA CYS A 81 -27.71 18.21 3.33
C CYS A 81 -26.84 18.55 2.11
N PHE A 82 -26.39 19.81 1.97
CA PHE A 82 -25.69 20.27 0.75
C PHE A 82 -24.36 19.58 0.48
N ASP A 83 -23.65 19.16 1.53
CA ASP A 83 -22.34 18.51 1.45
C ASP A 83 -22.42 16.97 1.32
N GLU A 84 -23.65 16.43 1.33
CA GLU A 84 -23.92 14.98 1.26
C GLU A 84 -23.16 14.20 2.35
N ALA A 85 -22.91 14.82 3.51
CA ALA A 85 -22.20 14.20 4.61
C ALA A 85 -22.94 12.95 5.11
N PRO A 86 -22.24 11.83 5.44
CA PRO A 86 -22.88 10.59 5.86
C PRO A 86 -23.85 10.78 7.02
N ALA A 87 -23.51 11.65 7.99
CA ALA A 87 -24.36 11.93 9.14
C ALA A 87 -25.74 12.50 8.75
N CYS A 88 -25.77 13.45 7.80
CA CYS A 88 -27.01 14.09 7.32
C CYS A 88 -27.81 13.13 6.42
N MET A 89 -27.13 12.41 5.54
CA MET A 89 -27.77 11.47 4.63
C MET A 89 -28.43 10.28 5.36
N ARG A 90 -28.05 9.98 6.62
CA ARG A 90 -28.78 9.02 7.47
C ARG A 90 -30.18 9.49 7.80
N ASP A 91 -30.40 10.78 8.00
CA ASP A 91 -31.73 11.30 8.36
C ASP A 91 -32.69 11.11 7.17
N ILE A 92 -32.19 11.31 5.95
CA ILE A 92 -32.91 10.97 4.73
C ILE A 92 -33.16 9.46 4.67
N ALA A 93 -32.14 8.62 4.89
CA ALA A 93 -32.31 7.17 4.88
C ALA A 93 -33.39 6.68 5.87
N GLY A 94 -33.43 7.28 7.07
CA GLY A 94 -34.45 7.01 8.07
C GLY A 94 -35.86 7.41 7.65
N LEU A 95 -36.03 8.54 6.94
CA LEU A 95 -37.32 8.92 6.35
C LEU A 95 -37.81 7.90 5.32
N LEU A 96 -36.89 7.35 4.54
CA LEU A 96 -37.17 6.37 3.48
C LEU A 96 -37.24 4.91 4.01
N ASP A 97 -37.21 4.72 5.33
CA ASP A 97 -37.14 3.43 6.04
C ASP A 97 -36.05 2.49 5.50
N ALA A 98 -34.93 3.08 5.07
CA ALA A 98 -33.87 2.39 4.38
C ALA A 98 -32.62 2.27 5.24
N ARG A 99 -32.06 1.06 5.30
CA ARG A 99 -30.74 0.82 5.88
C ARG A 99 -29.60 1.08 4.89
N ARG A 100 -29.85 0.86 3.61
CA ARG A 100 -28.95 1.21 2.51
C ARG A 100 -29.53 2.39 1.75
N LEU A 101 -28.81 3.51 1.68
CA LEU A 101 -29.21 4.64 0.83
C LEU A 101 -28.19 4.82 -0.29
N ALA A 102 -28.65 4.72 -1.54
CA ALA A 102 -27.84 4.98 -2.71
C ALA A 102 -28.25 6.30 -3.38
N TRP A 103 -27.28 7.02 -3.94
CA TRP A 103 -27.54 8.18 -4.78
C TRP A 103 -26.39 8.39 -5.76
N ALA A 104 -26.68 9.10 -6.85
CA ALA A 104 -25.70 9.50 -7.83
C ALA A 104 -25.93 10.94 -8.30
N SER A 105 -24.85 11.59 -8.73
CA SER A 105 -24.90 12.90 -9.38
C SER A 105 -23.95 12.95 -10.58
N VAL A 106 -24.34 13.68 -11.62
CA VAL A 106 -23.56 13.94 -12.81
C VAL A 106 -23.37 15.45 -12.94
N ALA A 107 -22.12 15.90 -12.87
CA ALA A 107 -21.76 17.31 -12.99
C ALA A 107 -20.87 17.53 -14.21
N ARG A 108 -21.05 18.67 -14.90
CA ARG A 108 -20.16 19.11 -15.97
C ARG A 108 -18.81 19.55 -15.42
N THR A 109 -17.74 19.20 -16.13
CA THR A 109 -16.37 19.67 -15.86
C THR A 109 -15.85 20.45 -17.08
N SER A 110 -14.61 20.95 -17.02
CA SER A 110 -13.99 21.67 -18.16
C SER A 110 -13.88 20.82 -19.42
N ASP A 111 -13.58 19.53 -19.26
CA ASP A 111 -13.18 18.63 -20.36
C ASP A 111 -14.05 17.36 -20.44
N GLY A 112 -15.24 17.38 -19.83
CA GLY A 112 -16.15 16.23 -19.80
C GLY A 112 -17.13 16.26 -18.63
N TRP A 113 -17.34 15.12 -17.99
CA TRP A 113 -18.33 14.91 -16.94
C TRP A 113 -17.73 14.18 -15.75
N LEU A 114 -18.26 14.45 -14.56
CA LEU A 114 -17.94 13.71 -13.34
C LEU A 114 -19.22 13.03 -12.84
N LEU A 115 -19.22 11.70 -12.85
CA LEU A 115 -20.21 10.89 -12.16
C LEU A 115 -19.72 10.61 -10.74
N ARG A 116 -20.53 10.95 -9.73
CA ARG A 116 -20.33 10.51 -8.35
C ARG A 116 -21.43 9.55 -7.95
N VAL A 117 -21.06 8.41 -7.38
CA VAL A 117 -21.99 7.39 -6.87
C VAL A 117 -21.61 7.05 -5.44
N ARG A 118 -22.61 7.06 -4.56
CA ARG A 118 -22.42 6.88 -3.11
C ARG A 118 -23.45 5.89 -2.59
N VAL A 119 -23.02 5.04 -1.66
CA VAL A 119 -23.87 4.07 -0.95
C VAL A 119 -23.58 4.19 0.54
N LEU A 120 -24.59 4.54 1.31
CA LEU A 120 -24.52 4.71 2.76
C LEU A 120 -25.11 3.48 3.47
N ASP A 121 -24.42 2.99 4.51
CA ASP A 121 -25.04 2.18 5.55
C ASP A 121 -25.55 3.10 6.66
N ALA A 122 -26.87 3.23 6.77
CA ALA A 122 -27.48 4.13 7.74
C ALA A 122 -27.27 3.64 9.19
N ALA A 123 -27.18 2.34 9.41
CA ALA A 123 -26.95 1.76 10.74
C ALA A 123 -25.50 1.97 11.21
N ALA A 124 -24.53 1.80 10.30
CA ALA A 124 -23.11 2.05 10.60
C ALA A 124 -22.72 3.54 10.50
N GLY A 125 -23.54 4.36 9.82
CA GLY A 125 -23.29 5.78 9.59
C GLY A 125 -22.06 6.09 8.75
N ARG A 126 -21.73 5.23 7.80
CA ARG A 126 -20.58 5.38 6.90
C ARG A 126 -20.90 4.94 5.49
N LEU A 127 -20.17 5.49 4.53
CA LEU A 127 -20.20 5.01 3.16
C LEU A 127 -19.63 3.59 3.09
N VAL A 128 -20.31 2.75 2.33
CA VAL A 128 -19.94 1.36 2.04
C VAL A 128 -19.64 1.15 0.56
N GLY A 129 -20.00 2.10 -0.29
CA GLY A 129 -19.63 2.19 -1.70
C GLY A 129 -19.45 3.66 -2.07
N GLU A 130 -18.36 3.95 -2.78
CA GLU A 130 -18.03 5.29 -3.25
C GLU A 130 -17.30 5.16 -4.59
N GLY A 131 -17.66 6.02 -5.55
CA GLY A 131 -17.03 6.06 -6.85
C GLY A 131 -17.15 7.42 -7.51
N ASP A 132 -15.99 7.99 -7.86
CA ASP A 132 -15.86 9.25 -8.58
C ASP A 132 -15.23 8.98 -9.95
N PHE A 133 -16.00 9.17 -11.02
CA PHE A 133 -15.64 8.72 -12.36
C PHE A 133 -15.66 9.90 -13.34
N GLY A 134 -14.47 10.32 -13.77
CA GLY A 134 -14.30 11.30 -14.84
C GLY A 134 -14.47 10.66 -16.21
N LEU A 135 -15.30 11.26 -17.07
CA LEU A 135 -15.62 10.75 -18.39
C LEU A 135 -15.42 11.85 -19.43
N ARG A 136 -14.62 11.53 -20.46
CA ARG A 136 -14.27 12.43 -21.57
C ARG A 136 -15.00 11.98 -22.83
N GLY A 137 -16.08 12.63 -23.22
CA GLY A 137 -16.78 12.26 -24.46
C GLY A 137 -18.28 12.56 -24.45
N GLY A 138 -18.94 12.08 -25.50
CA GLY A 138 -20.40 12.16 -25.70
C GLY A 138 -21.13 10.88 -25.31
N ASP A 139 -22.24 10.59 -25.98
CA ASP A 139 -23.20 9.55 -25.59
C ASP A 139 -22.65 8.11 -25.60
N GLU A 140 -21.52 7.87 -26.28
CA GLU A 140 -20.86 6.56 -26.37
C GLU A 140 -20.39 6.02 -25.00
N GLN A 141 -20.14 6.92 -24.04
CA GLN A 141 -19.72 6.55 -22.68
C GLN A 141 -20.88 6.31 -21.71
N ILE A 142 -22.13 6.50 -22.13
CA ILE A 142 -23.29 6.28 -21.25
C ILE A 142 -23.39 4.81 -20.81
N ALA A 143 -23.02 3.86 -21.67
CA ALA A 143 -23.02 2.45 -21.30
C ALA A 143 -22.01 2.14 -20.17
N GLU A 144 -20.82 2.76 -20.23
CA GLU A 144 -19.80 2.59 -19.20
C GLU A 144 -20.20 3.29 -17.90
N LEU A 145 -20.78 4.50 -17.98
CA LEU A 145 -21.40 5.21 -16.86
C LEU A 145 -22.37 4.32 -16.06
N LEU A 146 -23.31 3.69 -16.77
CA LEU A 146 -24.32 2.82 -16.17
C LEU A 146 -23.64 1.63 -15.48
N ARG A 147 -22.72 0.95 -16.17
CA ARG A 147 -21.98 -0.21 -15.64
C ARG A 147 -21.20 0.13 -14.36
N LEU A 148 -20.53 1.28 -14.32
CA LEU A 148 -19.75 1.73 -13.17
C LEU A 148 -20.66 2.08 -11.98
N ALA A 149 -21.76 2.76 -12.23
CA ALA A 149 -22.72 3.12 -11.18
C ALA A 149 -23.34 1.88 -10.52
N GLU A 150 -23.76 0.90 -11.34
CA GLU A 150 -24.32 -0.36 -10.84
C GLU A 150 -23.32 -1.16 -9.99
N ALA A 151 -22.04 -1.17 -10.38
CA ALA A 151 -20.99 -1.87 -9.63
C ALA A 151 -20.82 -1.28 -8.22
N VAL A 152 -20.77 0.06 -8.09
CA VAL A 152 -20.68 0.72 -6.78
C VAL A 152 -21.90 0.39 -5.90
N VAL A 153 -23.11 0.40 -6.47
CA VAL A 153 -24.35 0.09 -5.73
C VAL A 153 -24.39 -1.35 -5.24
N ARG A 154 -23.87 -2.30 -6.02
CA ARG A 154 -23.70 -3.71 -5.62
C ARG A 154 -22.58 -3.94 -4.60
N GLY A 155 -21.86 -2.89 -4.19
CA GLY A 155 -20.72 -3.00 -3.26
C GLY A 155 -19.47 -3.60 -3.91
N GLU A 156 -19.41 -3.65 -5.23
CA GLU A 156 -18.19 -3.94 -5.97
C GLU A 156 -17.29 -2.69 -5.94
N GLN A 157 -15.97 -2.87 -5.90
CA GLN A 157 -15.03 -1.76 -6.11
C GLN A 157 -14.68 -1.73 -7.60
N PRO A 158 -15.39 -0.94 -8.44
CA PRO A 158 -15.00 -0.80 -9.83
C PRO A 158 -13.65 -0.08 -9.88
N VAL A 159 -12.60 -0.80 -10.26
CA VAL A 159 -11.32 -0.19 -10.60
C VAL A 159 -11.54 0.57 -11.91
N VAL A 160 -11.79 1.88 -11.82
CA VAL A 160 -11.92 2.72 -12.99
C VAL A 160 -10.54 3.08 -13.46
N ARG A 161 -10.18 2.52 -14.62
CA ARG A 161 -9.03 2.97 -15.41
C ARG A 161 -9.33 4.40 -15.87
N GLN A 162 -9.04 5.37 -15.02
CA GLN A 162 -8.94 6.75 -15.50
C GLN A 162 -7.74 6.77 -16.46
N ASN A 163 -7.88 7.42 -17.62
CA ASN A 163 -6.76 7.58 -18.54
C ASN A 163 -6.15 8.96 -18.33
N THR A 164 -4.84 9.00 -18.11
CA THR A 164 -4.02 10.21 -17.98
C THR A 164 -3.31 10.49 -19.30
N ARG A 165 -3.26 11.76 -19.70
CA ARG A 165 -2.46 12.22 -20.84
C ARG A 165 -1.03 12.48 -20.38
N LEU A 166 -0.11 11.59 -20.75
CA LEU A 166 1.30 11.70 -20.41
C LEU A 166 2.08 12.31 -21.58
N VAL A 167 2.69 13.47 -21.33
CA VAL A 167 3.59 14.14 -22.29
C VAL A 167 5.02 13.94 -21.81
N VAL A 168 5.84 13.27 -22.61
CA VAL A 168 7.25 13.00 -22.30
C VAL A 168 8.14 13.80 -23.23
N GLU A 169 8.98 14.65 -22.65
CA GLU A 169 9.93 15.51 -23.32
C GLU A 169 11.35 15.19 -22.83
N SER A 170 12.36 15.45 -23.67
CA SER A 170 13.76 15.30 -23.25
C SER A 170 14.65 16.42 -23.73
N THR A 171 15.76 16.60 -23.01
CA THR A 171 16.87 17.47 -23.41
C THR A 171 18.15 16.64 -23.52
N PRO A 172 18.75 16.50 -24.72
CA PRO A 172 18.28 17.00 -26.01
C PRO A 172 17.00 16.27 -26.51
N PRO A 173 16.25 16.86 -27.47
CA PRO A 173 15.09 16.21 -28.07
C PRO A 173 15.52 15.06 -29.00
N GLY A 174 14.55 14.20 -29.36
CA GLY A 174 14.79 13.03 -30.21
C GLY A 174 15.23 11.76 -29.48
N ALA A 175 15.13 11.70 -28.14
CA ALA A 175 15.41 10.49 -27.38
C ALA A 175 14.32 9.45 -27.57
N GLN A 176 14.68 8.19 -27.75
CA GLN A 176 13.73 7.09 -27.92
C GLN A 176 13.05 6.77 -26.57
N VAL A 177 11.72 6.87 -26.55
CA VAL A 177 10.85 6.60 -25.40
C VAL A 177 10.34 5.18 -25.44
N ALA A 178 10.43 4.49 -24.31
CA ALA A 178 9.65 3.30 -24.01
C ALA A 178 8.88 3.51 -22.70
N LEU A 179 7.61 3.14 -22.69
CA LEU A 179 6.72 3.22 -21.53
C LEU A 179 6.32 1.80 -21.14
N ASP A 180 6.59 1.40 -19.90
CA ASP A 180 6.37 0.05 -19.36
C ASP A 180 6.92 -1.07 -20.26
N GLY A 181 8.08 -0.80 -20.87
CA GLY A 181 8.75 -1.72 -21.80
C GLY A 181 8.23 -1.73 -23.23
N ARG A 182 7.20 -0.93 -23.57
CA ARG A 182 6.69 -0.78 -24.95
C ARG A 182 7.30 0.46 -25.62
N PRO A 183 7.88 0.36 -26.82
CA PRO A 183 8.46 1.50 -27.52
C PRO A 183 7.38 2.43 -28.12
N PHE A 184 7.50 3.74 -27.90
CA PHE A 184 6.54 4.74 -28.39
C PHE A 184 7.09 5.69 -29.45
N GLY A 185 8.42 5.83 -29.57
CA GLY A 185 9.04 6.72 -30.55
C GLY A 185 9.97 7.75 -29.92
N PRO A 186 10.50 8.70 -30.71
CA PRO A 186 11.34 9.77 -30.20
C PRO A 186 10.52 10.85 -29.46
N THR A 187 11.11 11.46 -28.42
CA THR A 187 10.55 12.66 -27.74
C THR A 187 10.53 13.88 -28.66
N PRO A 188 9.55 14.80 -28.53
CA PRO A 188 8.44 14.75 -27.58
C PRO A 188 7.36 13.75 -28.03
N VAL A 189 6.79 13.01 -27.07
CA VAL A 189 5.68 12.07 -27.33
C VAL A 189 4.53 12.34 -26.38
N GLU A 190 3.32 12.17 -26.89
CA GLU A 190 2.08 12.31 -26.13
C GLU A 190 1.32 10.98 -26.20
N VAL A 191 0.98 10.42 -25.04
CA VAL A 191 0.39 9.10 -24.90
C VAL A 191 -0.71 9.13 -23.86
N GLU A 192 -1.81 8.42 -24.10
CA GLU A 192 -2.82 8.17 -23.06
C GLU A 192 -2.46 6.87 -22.32
N VAL A 193 -2.34 6.97 -21.01
CA VAL A 193 -1.93 5.89 -20.10
C VAL A 193 -3.01 5.69 -19.05
N GLU A 194 -3.09 4.51 -18.45
CA GLU A 194 -4.00 4.30 -17.31
C GLU A 194 -3.51 5.13 -16.11
N SER A 195 -4.38 5.44 -15.16
CA SER A 195 -3.96 6.18 -13.98
C SER A 195 -3.20 5.25 -13.04
N GLY A 196 -2.10 5.77 -12.49
CA GLY A 196 -1.21 5.04 -11.58
C GLY A 196 0.25 5.08 -12.02
N ALA A 197 1.04 4.16 -11.48
CA ALA A 197 2.49 4.18 -11.65
C ALA A 197 2.92 3.61 -13.01
N HIS A 198 3.66 4.41 -13.77
CA HIS A 198 4.28 4.03 -15.03
C HIS A 198 5.80 4.21 -15.01
N GLN A 199 6.51 3.38 -15.78
CA GLN A 199 7.95 3.47 -15.96
C GLN A 199 8.28 4.01 -17.36
N ILE A 200 8.94 5.16 -17.40
CA ILE A 200 9.46 5.79 -18.60
C ILE A 200 10.94 5.41 -18.72
N ALA A 201 11.32 4.86 -19.87
CA ALA A 201 12.70 4.62 -20.25
C ALA A 201 13.06 5.51 -21.46
N LEU A 202 14.10 6.31 -21.31
CA LEU A 202 14.68 7.09 -22.41
C LEU A 202 16.03 6.50 -22.81
N SER A 203 16.26 6.44 -24.12
CA SER A 203 17.54 6.02 -24.69
C SER A 203 17.92 6.87 -25.89
N MET A 204 19.19 7.28 -25.96
CA MET A 204 19.72 8.05 -27.09
C MET A 204 21.20 7.72 -27.27
N GLN A 205 21.66 7.64 -28.51
CA GLN A 205 23.05 7.32 -28.81
C GLN A 205 24.00 8.39 -28.25
N GLY A 206 25.03 7.97 -27.51
CA GLY A 206 25.99 8.87 -26.87
C GLY A 206 25.52 9.44 -25.52
N TYR A 207 24.36 9.01 -25.01
CA TYR A 207 23.82 9.42 -23.72
C TYR A 207 23.56 8.21 -22.81
N ALA A 208 23.57 8.43 -21.51
CA ALA A 208 23.24 7.41 -20.53
C ALA A 208 21.73 7.14 -20.55
N PRO A 209 21.28 5.86 -20.52
CA PRO A 209 19.86 5.55 -20.46
C PRO A 209 19.25 6.05 -19.14
N VAL A 210 18.04 6.59 -19.21
CA VAL A 210 17.31 7.09 -18.04
C VAL A 210 16.08 6.21 -17.82
N LEU A 211 15.90 5.77 -16.58
CA LEU A 211 14.69 5.11 -16.09
C LEU A 211 14.04 6.02 -15.06
N HIS A 212 12.81 6.46 -15.34
CA HIS A 212 12.05 7.36 -14.49
C HIS A 212 10.69 6.74 -14.19
N ARG A 213 10.28 6.78 -12.91
CA ARG A 213 8.95 6.34 -12.49
C ARG A 213 8.07 7.57 -12.30
N VAL A 214 6.92 7.59 -12.97
CA VAL A 214 5.91 8.64 -12.86
C VAL A 214 4.63 8.06 -12.28
N ASP A 215 3.92 8.85 -11.47
CA ASP A 215 2.59 8.50 -10.99
C ASP A 215 1.55 9.36 -11.73
N ALA A 216 0.79 8.71 -12.61
CA ALA A 216 -0.17 9.33 -13.52
C ALA A 216 -1.53 9.47 -12.83
N GLN A 217 -1.61 10.29 -11.78
CA GLN A 217 -2.87 10.54 -11.06
C GLN A 217 -3.64 11.74 -11.61
N ASP A 218 -2.95 12.71 -12.21
CA ASP A 218 -3.56 13.91 -12.78
C ASP A 218 -4.11 13.66 -14.19
N PRO A 219 -5.09 14.46 -14.67
CA PRO A 219 -5.62 14.32 -16.03
C PRO A 219 -4.57 14.49 -17.14
N THR A 220 -3.56 15.33 -16.90
CA THR A 220 -2.41 15.54 -17.77
C THR A 220 -1.15 15.66 -16.94
N VAL A 221 -0.16 14.82 -17.23
CA VAL A 221 1.15 14.83 -16.57
C VAL A 221 2.21 15.12 -17.62
N ARG A 222 3.08 16.10 -17.35
CA ARG A 222 4.19 16.48 -18.22
C ARG A 222 5.50 16.13 -17.53
N VAL A 223 6.35 15.37 -18.20
CA VAL A 223 7.65 14.94 -17.69
C VAL A 223 8.73 15.39 -18.65
N LEU A 224 9.65 16.24 -18.16
CA LEU A 224 10.85 16.64 -18.87
C LEU A 224 12.05 15.94 -18.24
N LEU A 225 12.79 15.17 -19.05
CA LEU A 225 13.96 14.42 -18.58
C LEU A 225 15.24 14.90 -19.29
N GLU A 226 16.28 15.18 -18.51
CA GLU A 226 17.59 15.57 -19.03
C GLU A 226 18.50 14.34 -19.19
N LEU A 227 19.11 14.20 -20.36
CA LEU A 227 20.04 13.10 -20.66
C LEU A 227 21.49 13.53 -20.43
N VAL A 228 22.25 12.67 -19.77
CA VAL A 228 23.68 12.90 -19.49
C VAL A 228 24.52 12.28 -20.62
N PRO A 229 25.39 13.06 -21.31
CA PRO A 229 26.25 12.51 -22.35
C PRO A 229 27.28 11.54 -21.75
N VAL A 230 27.42 10.36 -22.36
CA VAL A 230 28.46 9.40 -22.00
C VAL A 230 29.73 9.83 -22.72
N VAL A 231 30.66 10.43 -21.98
CA VAL A 231 32.00 10.65 -22.50
C VAL A 231 32.67 9.28 -22.62
N PRO A 232 33.07 8.83 -23.82
CA PRO A 232 33.85 7.62 -23.94
C PRO A 232 35.16 7.85 -23.20
N VAL A 233 35.30 7.22 -22.03
CA VAL A 233 36.59 7.17 -21.33
C VAL A 233 37.50 6.39 -22.27
N ALA A 234 38.47 7.08 -22.88
CA ALA A 234 39.53 6.43 -23.61
C ALA A 234 40.09 5.36 -22.67
N ALA A 235 40.01 4.09 -23.07
CA ALA A 235 40.49 2.99 -22.24
C ALA A 235 41.90 3.36 -21.78
N PRO A 236 42.16 3.48 -20.47
CA PRO A 236 43.51 3.75 -20.01
C PRO A 236 44.40 2.67 -20.63
N PRO A 237 45.63 3.00 -21.08
CA PRO A 237 46.54 2.00 -21.60
C PRO A 237 46.60 0.89 -20.57
N VAL A 238 46.27 -0.33 -21.00
CA VAL A 238 46.25 -1.53 -20.16
C VAL A 238 47.67 -1.71 -19.65
N THR A 239 47.96 -1.08 -18.51
CA THR A 239 49.20 -1.28 -17.78
C THR A 239 48.99 -2.60 -17.08
N MET A 240 49.91 -3.53 -17.29
CA MET A 240 49.91 -4.78 -16.56
C MET A 240 49.96 -4.40 -15.08
N VAL A 241 48.82 -4.51 -14.40
CA VAL A 241 48.76 -4.35 -12.95
C VAL A 241 49.53 -5.53 -12.40
N GLU A 242 50.63 -5.22 -11.71
CA GLU A 242 51.41 -6.21 -10.98
C GLU A 242 50.44 -7.07 -10.15
N PRO A 243 50.57 -8.41 -10.16
CA PRO A 243 49.63 -9.27 -9.46
C PRO A 243 49.51 -8.81 -8.02
N VAL A 244 48.30 -8.39 -7.64
CA VAL A 244 47.97 -8.06 -6.26
C VAL A 244 48.28 -9.30 -5.45
N GLN A 245 49.30 -9.21 -4.58
CA GLN A 245 49.70 -10.29 -3.70
C GLN A 245 48.46 -10.77 -2.92
N PRO A 246 48.21 -12.09 -2.82
CA PRO A 246 47.11 -12.61 -2.02
C PRO A 246 47.26 -12.11 -0.60
N VAL A 247 46.26 -11.39 -0.09
CA VAL A 247 46.21 -11.01 1.32
C VAL A 247 45.98 -12.30 2.11
N GLU A 248 47.00 -12.74 2.86
CA GLU A 248 46.87 -13.91 3.73
C GLU A 248 45.82 -13.63 4.82
N PRO A 249 44.85 -14.55 5.04
CA PRO A 249 43.87 -14.39 6.11
C PRO A 249 44.58 -14.37 7.46
N ARG A 250 44.36 -13.29 8.22
CA ARG A 250 44.98 -13.08 9.53
C ARG A 250 44.43 -14.12 10.52
N ASP A 251 45.20 -15.17 10.79
CA ASP A 251 44.86 -16.27 11.70
C ASP A 251 45.11 -15.89 13.17
N ASP A 252 44.47 -14.81 13.60
CA ASP A 252 44.55 -14.35 14.99
C ASP A 252 43.25 -14.67 15.72
N TRP A 253 43.29 -15.62 16.66
CA TRP A 253 42.14 -16.00 17.47
C TRP A 253 41.59 -14.82 18.29
N ARG A 254 42.42 -13.80 18.57
CA ARG A 254 42.04 -12.55 19.25
C ARG A 254 41.06 -11.73 18.40
N PHE A 255 41.23 -11.73 17.07
CA PHE A 255 40.31 -11.08 16.13
C PHE A 255 38.91 -11.72 16.20
N TRP A 256 38.84 -13.06 16.17
CA TRP A 256 37.56 -13.77 16.28
C TRP A 256 36.92 -13.64 17.66
N ALA A 257 37.71 -13.53 18.73
CA ALA A 257 37.21 -13.23 20.08
C ALA A 257 36.55 -11.85 20.15
N GLY A 258 37.16 -10.82 19.55
CA GLY A 258 36.59 -9.47 19.49
C GLY A 258 35.31 -9.36 18.65
N VAL A 259 35.23 -10.09 17.53
CA VAL A 259 34.00 -10.19 16.71
C VAL A 259 32.87 -10.87 17.49
N GLY A 260 33.18 -11.92 18.26
CA GLY A 260 32.20 -12.66 19.05
C GLY A 260 31.50 -11.80 20.12
N THR A 261 32.24 -10.97 20.85
CA THR A 261 31.65 -10.12 21.91
C THR A 261 30.84 -8.95 21.34
N GLY A 262 31.28 -8.38 20.22
CA GLY A 262 30.52 -7.34 19.51
C GLY A 262 29.16 -7.84 19.01
N GLY A 263 29.09 -9.09 18.52
CA GLY A 263 27.85 -9.70 18.05
C GLY A 263 26.77 -9.83 19.13
N VAL A 264 27.15 -10.16 20.37
CA VAL A 264 26.19 -10.31 21.49
C VAL A 264 25.52 -8.98 21.85
N ALA A 265 26.26 -7.88 21.83
CA ALA A 265 25.71 -6.56 22.12
C ALA A 265 24.62 -6.13 21.11
N VAL A 266 24.85 -6.42 19.82
CA VAL A 266 23.91 -6.11 18.72
C VAL A 266 22.63 -6.94 18.83
N VAL A 267 22.76 -8.25 19.08
CA VAL A 267 21.58 -9.12 19.23
C VAL A 267 20.74 -8.69 20.44
N ALA A 268 21.36 -8.42 21.59
CA ALA A 268 20.65 -7.97 22.78
C ALA A 268 19.96 -6.61 22.58
N ALA A 269 20.59 -5.68 21.85
CA ALA A 269 19.96 -4.40 21.49
C ALA A 269 18.74 -4.61 20.59
N GLY A 270 18.83 -5.50 19.58
CA GLY A 270 17.71 -5.86 18.72
C GLY A 270 16.53 -6.44 19.49
N VAL A 271 16.79 -7.35 20.45
CA VAL A 271 15.76 -7.90 21.34
C VAL A 271 15.13 -6.81 22.21
N ALA A 272 15.91 -5.90 22.77
CA ALA A 272 15.38 -4.78 23.55
C ALA A 272 14.43 -3.89 22.72
N VAL A 273 14.82 -3.52 21.49
CA VAL A 273 13.96 -2.74 20.58
C VAL A 273 12.66 -3.48 20.26
N GLY A 274 12.75 -4.79 19.97
CA GLY A 274 11.57 -5.62 19.70
C GLY A 274 10.59 -5.66 20.88
N LEU A 275 11.09 -5.93 22.09
CA LEU A 275 10.27 -5.97 23.31
C LEU A 275 9.65 -4.61 23.65
N TYR A 276 10.38 -3.52 23.43
CA TYR A 276 9.87 -2.16 23.60
C TYR A 276 8.70 -1.88 22.64
N ALA A 277 8.88 -2.17 21.35
CA ALA A 277 7.86 -1.92 20.33
C ALA A 277 6.57 -2.72 20.60
N THR A 278 6.69 -4.01 20.96
CA THR A 278 5.53 -4.85 21.31
C THR A 278 4.84 -4.36 22.59
N GLY A 279 5.61 -4.00 23.62
CA GLY A 279 5.05 -3.47 24.87
C GLY A 279 4.29 -2.15 24.68
N SER A 280 4.80 -1.25 23.84
CA SER A 280 4.11 0.02 23.55
C SER A 280 2.81 -0.17 22.77
N GLY A 281 2.76 -1.12 21.84
CA GLY A 281 1.54 -1.42 21.08
C GLY A 281 0.39 -1.88 21.97
N ASN A 282 0.67 -2.84 22.87
CA ASN A 282 -0.33 -3.34 23.82
C ASN A 282 -0.88 -2.23 24.74
N ALA A 283 -0.05 -1.24 25.10
CA ALA A 283 -0.48 -0.11 25.92
C ALA A 283 -1.43 0.84 25.17
N ASP A 284 -1.25 1.02 23.87
CA ASP A 284 -2.15 1.83 23.04
C ASP A 284 -3.47 1.11 22.77
N ASP A 285 -3.44 -0.20 22.51
CA ASP A 285 -4.64 -1.04 22.38
C ASP A 285 -5.48 -1.03 23.67
N ALA A 286 -4.81 -1.07 24.84
CA ALA A 286 -5.48 -1.01 26.13
C ALA A 286 -6.25 0.32 26.34
N LYS A 287 -5.84 1.44 25.74
CA LYS A 287 -6.55 2.73 25.84
C LYS A 287 -7.88 2.73 25.08
N GLY A 288 -7.99 1.93 24.02
CA GLY A 288 -9.21 1.83 23.20
C GLY A 288 -10.36 1.01 23.81
N LEU A 289 -10.10 0.26 24.89
CA LEU A 289 -11.09 -0.61 25.53
C LEU A 289 -11.90 0.09 26.65
N PRO A 290 -13.03 -0.47 27.11
CA PRO A 290 -13.71 -0.04 28.34
C PRO A 290 -12.94 -0.39 29.63
N ALA A 291 -13.19 0.29 30.76
CA ALA A 291 -12.46 0.12 32.04
C ALA A 291 -12.68 -1.24 32.70
N ASP A 292 -13.80 -1.85 32.40
CA ASP A 292 -14.28 -3.14 32.90
C ASP A 292 -13.98 -4.31 31.95
N ASP A 293 -13.37 -4.06 30.78
CA ASP A 293 -13.06 -5.13 29.83
C ASP A 293 -11.89 -6.01 30.35
N PRO A 294 -12.06 -7.33 30.49
CA PRO A 294 -11.01 -8.22 30.98
C PRO A 294 -9.76 -8.24 30.06
N ARG A 295 -9.91 -7.93 28.77
CA ARG A 295 -8.78 -7.84 27.83
C ARG A 295 -7.86 -6.67 28.14
N ARG A 296 -8.38 -5.58 28.71
CA ARG A 296 -7.57 -4.44 29.14
C ARG A 296 -6.60 -4.84 30.25
N GLN A 297 -7.07 -5.62 31.24
CA GLN A 297 -6.20 -6.10 32.31
C GLN A 297 -5.10 -7.03 31.77
N GLN A 298 -5.45 -7.91 30.84
CA GLN A 298 -4.49 -8.79 30.18
C GLN A 298 -3.40 -8.01 29.43
N LEU A 299 -3.76 -6.98 28.67
CA LEU A 299 -2.79 -6.14 27.93
C LEU A 299 -1.87 -5.34 28.85
N LEU A 300 -2.37 -4.88 30.01
CA LEU A 300 -1.58 -4.18 31.01
C LEU A 300 -0.60 -5.14 31.71
N ASP A 301 -1.05 -6.35 32.06
CA ASP A 301 -0.18 -7.39 32.63
C ASP A 301 0.94 -7.80 31.66
N ASP A 302 0.60 -7.92 30.37
CA ASP A 302 1.59 -8.23 29.33
C ASP A 302 2.59 -7.07 29.14
N HIS A 303 2.13 -5.82 29.19
CA HIS A 303 3.03 -4.65 29.14
C HIS A 303 4.06 -4.67 30.28
N ASP A 304 3.66 -4.99 31.50
CA ASP A 304 4.61 -5.08 32.62
C ASP A 304 5.60 -6.24 32.48
N ARG A 305 5.18 -7.36 31.88
CA ARG A 305 6.10 -8.44 31.47
C ARG A 305 7.11 -7.97 30.42
N TYR A 306 6.66 -7.25 29.39
CA TYR A 306 7.53 -6.74 28.33
C TYR A 306 8.52 -5.68 28.84
N LYS A 307 8.13 -4.82 29.78
CA LYS A 307 9.06 -3.88 30.46
C LYS A 307 10.21 -4.61 31.14
N ALA A 308 9.92 -5.67 31.89
CA ALA A 308 10.96 -6.46 32.56
C ALA A 308 11.93 -7.10 31.55
N GLY A 309 11.39 -7.64 30.43
CA GLY A 309 12.20 -8.15 29.33
C GLY A 309 13.06 -7.08 28.65
N TYR A 310 12.50 -5.91 28.40
CA TYR A 310 13.21 -4.77 27.81
C TYR A 310 14.43 -4.35 28.64
N TYR A 311 14.25 -4.12 29.95
CA TYR A 311 15.35 -3.68 30.81
C TYR A 311 16.44 -4.74 30.97
N THR A 312 16.08 -6.02 30.99
CA THR A 312 17.07 -7.11 31.04
C THR A 312 17.87 -7.22 29.74
N ALA A 313 17.22 -7.12 28.57
CA ALA A 313 17.92 -7.10 27.29
C ALA A 313 18.83 -5.86 27.14
N LEU A 314 18.37 -4.68 27.58
CA LEU A 314 19.15 -3.45 27.52
C LEU A 314 20.41 -3.52 28.40
N THR A 315 20.27 -4.03 29.63
CA THR A 315 21.42 -4.19 30.55
C THR A 315 22.44 -5.21 30.02
N LEU A 316 21.99 -6.31 29.42
CA LEU A 316 22.88 -7.26 28.73
C LEU A 316 23.61 -6.61 27.56
N SER A 317 22.92 -5.79 26.76
CA SER A 317 23.56 -5.08 25.64
C SER A 317 24.64 -4.11 26.11
N LEU A 318 24.35 -3.28 27.13
CA LEU A 318 25.30 -2.31 27.67
C LEU A 318 26.52 -2.97 28.31
N THR A 319 26.32 -4.06 29.04
CA THR A 319 27.43 -4.80 29.68
C THR A 319 28.33 -5.48 28.64
N ALA A 320 27.74 -6.08 27.59
CA ALA A 320 28.50 -6.66 26.48
C ALA A 320 29.27 -5.60 25.68
N ALA A 321 28.67 -4.42 25.45
CA ALA A 321 29.33 -3.30 24.78
C ALA A 321 30.53 -2.78 25.59
N ALA A 322 30.36 -2.61 26.91
CA ALA A 322 31.44 -2.19 27.80
C ALA A 322 32.59 -3.23 27.83
N ALA A 323 32.26 -4.52 27.91
CA ALA A 323 33.26 -5.59 27.87
C ALA A 323 34.03 -5.60 26.54
N SER A 324 33.33 -5.39 25.42
CA SER A 324 33.96 -5.29 24.09
C SER A 324 34.90 -4.09 23.99
N ALA A 325 34.48 -2.92 24.51
CA ALA A 325 35.32 -1.72 24.52
C ALA A 325 36.59 -1.94 25.35
N VAL A 326 36.48 -2.58 26.52
CA VAL A 326 37.65 -2.93 27.36
C VAL A 326 38.58 -3.90 26.64
N PHE A 327 38.04 -4.92 25.95
CA PHE A 327 38.85 -5.88 25.19
C PHE A 327 39.68 -5.19 24.10
N PHE A 328 39.06 -4.33 23.27
CA PHE A 328 39.79 -3.60 22.22
C PHE A 328 40.82 -2.61 22.77
N VAL A 329 40.54 -1.97 23.91
CA VAL A 329 41.51 -1.09 24.58
C VAL A 329 42.72 -1.89 25.09
N LEU A 330 42.49 -3.06 25.68
CA LEU A 330 43.58 -3.92 26.16
C LEU A 330 44.40 -4.51 25.01
N ASP A 331 43.75 -4.92 23.93
CA ASP A 331 44.40 -5.46 22.74
C ASP A 331 45.28 -4.39 22.06
N ALA A 332 44.76 -3.15 21.94
CA ALA A 332 45.52 -2.02 21.41
C ALA A 332 46.73 -1.63 22.27
N THR A 333 46.77 -2.01 23.55
CA THR A 333 47.91 -1.77 24.44
C THR A 333 48.95 -2.90 24.45
N ASP A 334 48.58 -4.10 24.02
CA ASP A 334 49.50 -5.25 23.91
C ASP A 334 50.36 -5.18 22.64
N ASP A 335 49.88 -4.51 21.59
CA ASP A 335 50.66 -4.18 20.40
C ASP A 335 51.60 -2.98 20.70
N GLY A 336 52.75 -3.25 21.32
CA GLY A 336 53.81 -2.25 21.48
C GLY A 336 54.22 -1.63 20.12
N PRO A 337 54.73 -0.39 20.09
CA PRO A 337 55.02 0.31 18.84
C PRO A 337 56.12 -0.42 18.07
N SER A 338 55.75 -1.13 17.00
CA SER A 338 56.69 -1.64 16.01
C SER A 338 57.19 -0.48 15.14
N LEU A 339 58.18 0.24 15.66
CA LEU A 339 59.09 1.01 14.83
C LEU A 339 59.93 0.04 13.98
N ALA A 340 59.55 -0.15 12.71
CA ALA A 340 60.45 -0.67 11.69
C ALA A 340 60.34 0.20 10.44
N ALA A 341 61.34 1.07 10.30
CA ALA A 341 61.62 1.84 9.11
C ALA A 341 62.09 0.93 7.96
N THR A 342 61.62 1.20 6.75
CA THR A 342 62.45 1.10 5.54
C THR A 342 62.13 2.27 4.62
N ALA A 343 63.09 3.20 4.59
CA ALA A 343 63.22 4.25 3.59
C ALA A 343 63.70 3.64 2.25
N ASN A 344 63.14 4.14 1.15
CA ASN A 344 63.70 4.28 -0.21
C ASN A 344 62.52 4.73 -1.10
N GLY A 345 62.50 5.84 -1.82
CA GLY A 345 63.43 6.93 -2.10
C GLY A 345 62.80 7.71 -3.26
N ALA A 346 62.29 8.91 -3.01
CA ALA A 346 61.81 9.82 -4.05
C ALA A 346 62.42 11.20 -3.80
N MET A 347 63.57 11.43 -4.45
CA MET A 347 64.24 12.73 -4.49
C MET A 347 63.68 13.48 -5.71
N LEU A 348 62.78 14.45 -5.47
CA LEU A 348 62.38 15.45 -6.45
C LEU A 348 63.18 16.75 -6.22
N GLN A 349 63.89 17.15 -7.28
CA GLN A 349 64.10 18.51 -7.81
C GLN A 349 64.57 19.68 -6.92
N GLY A 350 65.61 20.36 -7.42
CA GLY A 350 65.68 21.83 -7.38
C GLY A 350 67.08 22.43 -7.19
N ARG A 351 67.75 22.83 -8.27
CA ARG A 351 68.75 23.92 -8.22
C ARG A 351 68.80 24.68 -9.56
N PHE A 352 68.48 25.98 -9.43
CA PHE A 352 68.84 27.16 -10.24
C PHE A 352 68.52 27.20 -11.73
#